data_AF-A0A958RSR6-F1
#
_entry.id   AF-A0A958RSR6-F1
#
_cell.length_a   1.000
_cell.length_b   1.000
_cell.length_c   1.000
_cell.angle_alpha   90.00
_cell.angle_beta   90.00
_cell.angle_gamma   90.00
#
_symmetry.space_group_name_H-M   'P 1'
#
loop_
_entity.id
_entity.type
_entity.pdbx_description
1 polymer ?
#
loop_
_entity_poly.entity_id
_entity_poly.type
_entity_poly.pdbx_seq_one_letter_code
_entity_poly.pdbx_strand_id
1 'polypeptide(L)'
;MKFSSNPGQKPESNRFESERSKGNQGRYQRRFLALGLLLIFLICPPSFLFSPGSVNLSESEYWQKTALTSSVVDSYIDRDLCYKNIMSFFGCLNAIRQVRSVIQDQELDLKIKENSDGNWAIKFRTTRKVQFKSLDKLLASLKTQSENRISEWKNLYNATLKQKLPFNTIIKKIISIGKPEDESMLSAVAVNSFVSYAHSPHDHILPLQMVNDQAQNQTEEYKGIGVILRPIASHLVVIRTLPDSPARRSGLLSGDILTKIQDKPVFDMSLSEASEAITRIKDDKVRIQFFRNGQTLKTTVVKTEVELKNVTFYKHNSKKNTWGVIRIDTFQKEETCADVEDALYNLETENKVDGLILDMRDNPGGLVDQALCVADLFLPKNIRMLEVRSFLSAKDVKVYTSKFQKVSSLPMITLVNSGTASSAEIVSGILRENNRTLIIGQRTYGKGTILSGQPFRAAPGKDIVHYQTFAQFYFPSGRSYHAKGINPDIELPSMASRSSSFRESDLPYYHILGALQTIDEDSSPYSNFYLSSELTRCTHLAQNQEEPTESAMSALGCLTASKNQ
;
A
#
# COMPACT_ATOMS: atom_id res chain seq x y z
N MET A 1 21.66 -11.17 -65.89
CA MET A 1 22.64 -12.18 -66.35
C MET A 1 23.41 -12.72 -65.15
N LYS A 2 23.86 -13.97 -65.28
CA LYS A 2 24.41 -14.90 -64.29
C LYS A 2 25.65 -14.41 -63.51
N PHE A 3 25.69 -14.84 -62.25
CA PHE A 3 26.79 -15.49 -61.49
C PHE A 3 28.27 -15.35 -61.91
N SER A 4 29.09 -15.17 -60.85
CA SER A 4 30.34 -15.90 -60.53
C SER A 4 31.64 -15.51 -61.22
N SER A 5 32.65 -15.07 -60.45
CA SER A 5 33.80 -15.93 -60.05
C SER A 5 34.84 -15.19 -59.18
N ASN A 6 35.25 -15.89 -58.11
CA ASN A 6 36.48 -15.71 -57.29
C ASN A 6 37.72 -16.14 -58.14
N PRO A 7 39.00 -16.23 -57.68
CA PRO A 7 39.58 -16.07 -56.32
C PRO A 7 40.97 -15.35 -56.29
N GLY A 8 41.62 -15.27 -55.12
CA GLY A 8 43.06 -15.00 -55.08
C GLY A 8 43.71 -14.69 -53.73
N GLN A 9 44.23 -15.73 -53.08
CA GLN A 9 45.44 -15.75 -52.22
C GLN A 9 45.41 -15.17 -50.78
N LYS A 10 45.46 -16.12 -49.83
CA LYS A 10 46.25 -16.10 -48.58
C LYS A 10 47.56 -16.90 -48.85
N PRO A 11 48.68 -16.67 -48.14
CA PRO A 11 48.92 -17.19 -46.77
C PRO A 11 49.68 -16.15 -45.90
N GLU A 12 50.10 -16.28 -44.64
CA GLU A 12 50.61 -17.39 -43.80
C GLU A 12 50.65 -16.86 -42.35
N SER A 13 50.02 -17.54 -41.40
CA SER A 13 50.65 -18.17 -40.21
C SER A 13 51.51 -17.28 -39.29
N ASN A 14 51.03 -17.09 -38.06
CA ASN A 14 51.79 -17.55 -36.90
C ASN A 14 50.85 -17.93 -35.76
N ARG A 15 51.09 -19.12 -35.21
CA ARG A 15 50.33 -19.83 -34.20
C ARG A 15 51.35 -20.33 -33.18
N PHE A 16 51.24 -19.93 -31.93
CA PHE A 16 51.60 -20.68 -30.72
C PHE A 16 50.77 -20.01 -29.60
N GLU A 17 49.72 -20.66 -29.09
CA GLU A 17 49.74 -21.60 -27.95
C GLU A 17 50.40 -20.99 -26.70
N SER A 18 49.92 -21.18 -25.48
CA SER A 18 48.67 -21.65 -24.90
C SER A 18 48.93 -21.50 -23.41
N GLU A 19 48.00 -20.97 -22.61
CA GLU A 19 47.73 -21.57 -21.30
C GLU A 19 46.38 -21.11 -20.75
N ARG A 20 45.75 -22.07 -20.10
CA ARG A 20 44.34 -22.13 -19.75
C ARG A 20 44.12 -21.48 -18.39
N SER A 21 43.05 -20.70 -18.25
CA SER A 21 42.08 -20.97 -17.17
C SER A 21 40.67 -20.83 -17.72
N LYS A 22 39.92 -21.94 -17.66
CA LYS A 22 38.49 -22.03 -17.94
C LYS A 22 37.75 -21.91 -16.62
N GLY A 23 36.59 -21.25 -16.62
CA GLY A 23 35.69 -21.28 -15.47
C GLY A 23 34.41 -20.45 -15.61
N ASN A 24 33.67 -20.64 -16.71
CA ASN A 24 32.22 -20.37 -16.87
C ASN A 24 31.58 -19.22 -16.06
N GLN A 25 31.58 -18.00 -16.63
CA GLN A 25 30.42 -17.10 -16.56
C GLN A 25 29.91 -16.91 -17.98
N GLY A 26 28.74 -17.46 -18.29
CA GLY A 26 28.22 -17.44 -19.65
C GLY A 26 26.71 -17.59 -19.69
N ARG A 27 26.07 -16.50 -20.16
CA ARG A 27 24.74 -16.39 -20.78
C ARG A 27 23.57 -15.98 -19.89
N TYR A 28 23.55 -14.71 -19.50
CA TYR A 28 22.32 -13.92 -19.39
C TYR A 28 22.56 -12.48 -19.83
N GLN A 29 22.88 -12.26 -21.11
CA GLN A 29 22.69 -10.95 -21.75
C GLN A 29 22.41 -11.13 -23.25
N ARG A 30 21.49 -10.29 -23.75
CA ARG A 30 21.00 -10.11 -25.13
C ARG A 30 19.68 -10.82 -25.48
N ARG A 31 18.59 -10.11 -25.18
CA ARG A 31 17.57 -9.67 -26.16
C ARG A 31 16.72 -8.54 -25.54
N PHE A 32 17.23 -7.31 -25.63
CA PHE A 32 16.47 -6.08 -25.39
C PHE A 32 16.17 -5.43 -26.75
N LEU A 33 14.92 -4.98 -26.90
CA LEU A 33 14.26 -4.13 -27.92
C LEU A 33 13.14 -4.82 -28.70
N ALA A 34 11.89 -4.57 -28.29
CA ALA A 34 10.85 -3.96 -29.13
C ALA A 34 9.58 -3.68 -28.30
N LEU A 35 9.28 -2.38 -28.13
CA LEU A 35 7.99 -1.76 -27.77
C LEU A 35 7.18 -2.26 -26.56
N GLY A 36 7.02 -1.34 -25.60
CA GLY A 36 5.82 -1.22 -24.77
C GLY A 36 5.95 -1.80 -23.37
N LEU A 37 5.98 -0.90 -22.38
CA LEU A 37 5.53 -1.01 -20.97
C LEU A 37 6.49 -0.21 -20.08
N LEU A 38 6.33 1.11 -20.11
CA LEU A 38 6.79 1.97 -19.03
C LEU A 38 5.71 1.88 -17.93
N LEU A 39 5.75 0.78 -17.15
CA LEU A 39 4.87 0.53 -16.02
C LEU A 39 5.70 0.55 -14.74
N ILE A 40 5.99 1.76 -14.26
CA ILE A 40 6.53 1.95 -12.92
C ILE A 40 5.31 2.03 -11.98
N PHE A 41 5.01 0.95 -11.27
CA PHE A 41 3.84 0.86 -10.38
C PHE A 41 4.23 0.92 -8.90
N LEU A 42 4.12 2.11 -8.32
CA LEU A 42 4.23 2.43 -6.90
C LEU A 42 3.35 3.68 -6.70
N ILE A 43 2.35 3.86 -5.83
CA ILE A 43 2.00 3.34 -4.50
C ILE A 43 0.47 3.58 -4.30
N CYS A 44 -0.15 2.94 -3.29
CA CYS A 44 -1.25 3.54 -2.49
C CYS A 44 -1.00 5.05 -2.24
N PRO A 45 -2.00 5.95 -2.20
CA PRO A 45 -1.77 7.33 -1.78
C PRO A 45 -1.27 7.31 -0.33
N PRO A 46 -0.30 8.16 0.00
CA PRO A 46 0.92 7.54 0.45
C PRO A 46 0.97 7.59 1.96
N SER A 47 1.32 6.44 2.52
CA SER A 47 2.03 6.43 3.77
C SER A 47 3.50 6.61 3.38
N PHE A 48 3.89 7.86 3.16
CA PHE A 48 5.18 8.22 2.58
C PHE A 48 6.33 7.73 3.48
N LEU A 49 7.22 6.93 2.92
CA LEU A 49 8.59 6.82 3.41
C LEU A 49 9.40 7.88 2.66
N PHE A 50 9.54 9.07 3.25
CA PHE A 50 10.56 10.01 2.78
C PHE A 50 11.91 9.50 3.26
N SER A 51 12.72 8.93 2.36
CA SER A 51 14.16 8.85 2.57
C SER A 51 14.73 10.26 2.33
N PRO A 52 15.33 10.94 3.33
CA PRO A 52 15.83 12.31 3.20
C PRO A 52 17.17 12.40 2.45
N GLY A 53 17.66 11.30 1.85
CA GLY A 53 19.04 11.15 1.39
C GLY A 53 19.52 12.16 0.34
N SER A 54 18.64 12.69 -0.51
CA SER A 54 19.14 13.46 -1.68
C SER A 54 18.24 14.59 -2.20
N VAL A 55 17.05 14.85 -1.63
CA VAL A 55 16.14 15.87 -2.19
C VAL A 55 15.74 16.97 -1.21
N ASN A 56 16.09 18.20 -1.61
CA ASN A 56 15.88 19.42 -0.86
C ASN A 56 14.46 20.02 -0.99
N LEU A 57 13.57 19.48 -1.82
CA LEU A 57 12.28 20.11 -2.14
C LEU A 57 11.17 19.66 -1.17
N SER A 58 10.40 20.62 -0.69
CA SER A 58 9.10 20.44 -0.06
C SER A 58 8.05 19.98 -1.08
N GLU A 59 6.93 19.46 -0.61
CA GLU A 59 5.81 19.03 -1.47
C GLU A 59 5.28 20.19 -2.35
N SER A 60 5.16 21.39 -1.79
CA SER A 60 4.75 22.58 -2.55
C SER A 60 5.74 22.91 -3.67
N GLU A 61 7.04 22.84 -3.40
CA GLU A 61 8.08 23.07 -4.41
C GLU A 61 8.05 22.04 -5.54
N TYR A 62 7.73 20.77 -5.25
CA TYR A 62 7.52 19.77 -6.29
C TYR A 62 6.33 20.11 -7.19
N TRP A 63 5.21 20.55 -6.61
CA TRP A 63 4.03 20.95 -7.38
C TRP A 63 4.27 22.22 -8.20
N GLN A 64 5.00 23.20 -7.67
CA GLN A 64 5.36 24.41 -8.41
C GLN A 64 6.16 24.08 -9.69
N LYS A 65 7.04 23.07 -9.62
CA LYS A 65 7.83 22.63 -10.79
C LYS A 65 7.01 21.98 -11.89
N THR A 66 5.81 21.46 -11.61
CA THR A 66 4.97 20.85 -12.66
C THR A 66 4.27 21.90 -13.52
N ALA A 67 4.31 23.19 -13.14
CA ALA A 67 3.54 24.28 -13.76
C ALA A 67 2.03 23.96 -13.86
N LEU A 68 1.51 23.19 -12.90
CA LEU A 68 0.09 22.83 -12.87
C LEU A 68 -0.74 24.06 -12.55
N THR A 69 -1.81 24.30 -13.30
CA THR A 69 -2.73 25.40 -13.03
C THR A 69 -4.12 24.88 -12.73
N SER A 70 -4.99 25.77 -12.27
CA SER A 70 -6.39 25.48 -11.99
C SER A 70 -7.17 24.98 -13.22
N SER A 71 -6.65 25.08 -14.45
CA SER A 71 -7.28 24.48 -15.64
C SER A 71 -7.29 22.95 -15.61
N VAL A 72 -6.40 22.30 -14.86
CA VAL A 72 -6.44 20.82 -14.71
C VAL A 72 -7.75 20.35 -14.09
N VAL A 73 -8.40 21.20 -13.28
CA VAL A 73 -9.71 20.90 -12.69
C VAL A 73 -10.71 20.55 -13.78
N ASP A 74 -10.69 21.22 -14.94
CA ASP A 74 -11.62 20.93 -16.03
C ASP A 74 -11.38 19.55 -16.69
N SER A 75 -10.20 18.95 -16.51
CA SER A 75 -9.88 17.60 -17.03
C SER A 75 -10.36 16.47 -16.13
N TYR A 76 -10.62 16.76 -14.85
CA TYR A 76 -10.99 15.77 -13.83
C TYR A 76 -12.36 16.01 -13.21
N ILE A 77 -12.83 17.25 -13.21
CA ILE A 77 -14.03 17.70 -12.52
C ILE A 77 -14.78 18.62 -13.48
N ASP A 78 -15.92 18.15 -13.96
CA ASP A 78 -16.85 18.95 -14.75
C ASP A 78 -18.28 18.79 -14.24
N ARG A 79 -19.17 19.65 -14.74
CA ARG A 79 -20.57 19.71 -14.30
C ARG A 79 -21.29 18.38 -14.52
N ASP A 80 -21.07 17.68 -15.61
CA ASP A 80 -21.79 16.44 -15.91
C ASP A 80 -21.16 15.25 -15.18
N LEU A 81 -19.84 15.21 -15.07
CA LEU A 81 -19.13 14.18 -14.31
C LEU A 81 -19.54 14.20 -12.82
N CYS A 82 -19.64 15.38 -12.20
CA CYS A 82 -20.09 15.49 -10.80
C CYS A 82 -21.50 14.95 -10.57
N TYR A 83 -22.35 14.84 -11.59
CA TYR A 83 -23.70 14.29 -11.48
C TYR A 83 -23.85 12.92 -12.16
N LYS A 84 -22.76 12.30 -12.62
CA LYS A 84 -22.77 10.97 -13.23
C LYS A 84 -23.27 9.89 -12.26
N ASN A 85 -22.85 9.99 -11.01
CA ASN A 85 -23.34 9.19 -9.89
C ASN A 85 -23.08 9.93 -8.58
N ILE A 86 -23.68 9.44 -7.49
CA ILE A 86 -23.58 10.07 -6.18
C ILE A 86 -22.15 10.09 -5.61
N MET A 87 -21.30 9.11 -5.94
CA MET A 87 -19.88 9.12 -5.53
C MET A 87 -19.11 10.25 -6.22
N SER A 88 -19.39 10.50 -7.50
CA SER A 88 -18.80 11.61 -8.25
C SER A 88 -19.22 12.95 -7.66
N PHE A 89 -20.49 13.08 -7.27
CA PHE A 89 -21.00 14.27 -6.58
C PHE A 89 -20.28 14.51 -5.26
N PHE A 90 -20.10 13.44 -4.48
CA PHE A 90 -19.40 13.48 -3.20
C PHE A 90 -17.92 13.83 -3.40
N GLY A 91 -17.28 13.32 -4.45
CA GLY A 91 -15.93 13.72 -4.84
C GLY A 91 -15.83 15.22 -5.11
N CYS A 92 -16.79 15.80 -5.83
CA CYS A 92 -16.77 17.24 -6.13
C CYS A 92 -16.95 18.11 -4.89
N LEU A 93 -17.82 17.69 -3.95
CA LEU A 93 -17.95 18.35 -2.64
C LEU A 93 -16.68 18.20 -1.81
N ASN A 94 -16.05 17.03 -1.82
CA ASN A 94 -14.80 16.79 -1.10
C ASN A 94 -13.65 17.63 -1.66
N ALA A 95 -13.57 17.81 -2.99
CA ALA A 95 -12.59 18.71 -3.62
C ALA A 95 -12.73 20.16 -3.12
N ILE A 96 -13.95 20.72 -3.12
CA ILE A 96 -14.22 22.04 -2.57
C ILE A 96 -13.76 22.13 -1.11
N ARG A 97 -14.12 21.13 -0.30
CA ARG A 97 -13.80 21.09 1.13
C ARG A 97 -12.30 21.08 1.38
N GLN A 98 -11.55 20.25 0.65
CA GLN A 98 -10.12 20.05 0.86
C GLN A 98 -9.29 21.24 0.39
N VAL A 99 -9.59 21.82 -0.79
CA VAL A 99 -8.90 23.03 -1.27
C VAL A 99 -9.07 24.17 -0.27
N ARG A 100 -10.29 24.38 0.24
CA ARG A 100 -10.55 25.41 1.25
C ARG A 100 -9.81 25.16 2.56
N SER A 101 -9.74 23.89 3.00
CA SER A 101 -9.02 23.53 4.23
C SER A 101 -7.54 23.93 4.17
N VAL A 102 -6.92 23.88 2.98
CA VAL A 102 -5.52 24.29 2.78
C VAL A 102 -5.36 25.81 2.84
N ILE A 103 -6.35 26.57 2.38
CA ILE A 103 -6.35 28.05 2.39
C ILE A 103 -6.57 28.63 3.82
N GLN A 104 -6.66 27.78 4.86
CA GLN A 104 -6.84 28.16 6.28
C GLN A 104 -8.13 28.95 6.58
N ASP A 105 -9.23 28.69 5.87
CA ASP A 105 -10.55 29.25 6.23
C ASP A 105 -11.47 28.16 6.79
N GLN A 106 -11.52 28.10 8.13
CA GLN A 106 -11.99 26.97 8.96
C GLN A 106 -13.48 26.57 8.80
N GLU A 107 -13.68 25.24 8.68
CA GLU A 107 -14.83 24.38 9.06
C GLU A 107 -16.17 24.46 8.28
N LEU A 108 -16.82 23.28 8.06
CA LEU A 108 -18.03 23.17 7.22
C LEU A 108 -19.03 22.08 7.65
N ASP A 109 -20.28 22.52 7.86
CA ASP A 109 -21.53 21.79 7.62
C ASP A 109 -22.32 22.55 6.54
N LEU A 110 -22.78 21.86 5.49
CA LEU A 110 -23.24 22.47 4.24
C LEU A 110 -24.71 22.91 4.34
N LYS A 111 -24.97 24.22 4.43
CA LYS A 111 -26.33 24.79 4.25
C LYS A 111 -26.42 25.57 2.96
N ILE A 112 -27.06 24.96 1.96
CA ILE A 112 -27.36 25.57 0.67
C ILE A 112 -28.80 26.08 0.71
N LYS A 113 -28.97 27.38 0.47
CA LYS A 113 -30.29 28.01 0.37
C LYS A 113 -30.36 28.81 -0.91
N GLU A 114 -31.43 28.60 -1.67
CA GLU A 114 -31.75 29.42 -2.84
C GLU A 114 -32.25 30.79 -2.35
N ASN A 115 -31.67 31.86 -2.90
CA ASN A 115 -32.11 33.23 -2.61
C ASN A 115 -33.32 33.58 -3.48
N SER A 116 -34.03 34.65 -3.12
CA SER A 116 -35.19 35.18 -3.85
C SER A 116 -34.94 35.47 -5.33
N ASP A 117 -33.67 35.64 -5.74
CA ASP A 117 -33.26 36.03 -7.09
C ASP A 117 -32.78 34.84 -7.93
N GLY A 118 -32.99 33.59 -7.47
CA GLY A 118 -32.51 32.37 -8.15
C GLY A 118 -31.00 32.11 -8.03
N ASN A 119 -30.31 32.88 -7.19
CA ASN A 119 -28.89 32.73 -6.86
C ASN A 119 -28.71 31.92 -5.57
N TRP A 120 -27.68 31.07 -5.48
CA TRP A 120 -27.42 30.25 -4.29
C TRP A 120 -26.57 31.00 -3.26
N ALA A 121 -27.06 31.15 -2.02
CA ALA A 121 -26.22 31.57 -0.89
C ALA A 121 -25.60 30.34 -0.20
N ILE A 122 -24.28 30.39 -0.04
CA ILE A 122 -23.51 29.39 0.68
C ILE A 122 -22.98 30.05 1.97
N LYS A 123 -23.41 29.57 3.14
CA LYS A 123 -22.92 30.04 4.45
C LYS A 123 -22.16 28.93 5.17
N PHE A 124 -21.07 29.29 5.83
CA PHE A 124 -20.11 28.39 6.48
C PHE A 124 -20.13 28.61 8.02
N ARG A 125 -20.09 27.54 8.84
CA ARG A 125 -19.96 27.61 10.32
C ARG A 125 -19.28 26.37 10.90
N THR A 126 -18.69 26.52 12.09
CA THR A 126 -17.70 25.65 12.76
C THR A 126 -18.26 24.53 13.68
N THR A 127 -17.59 23.36 13.75
CA THR A 127 -17.75 22.20 14.65
C THR A 127 -16.62 22.08 15.71
N ARG A 128 -16.97 21.65 16.93
CA ARG A 128 -16.06 21.53 18.09
C ARG A 128 -14.88 20.57 17.89
N LYS A 129 -13.73 20.91 18.49
CA LYS A 129 -12.61 19.98 18.77
C LYS A 129 -13.15 18.70 19.43
N VAL A 130 -12.99 17.57 18.76
CA VAL A 130 -13.34 16.26 19.32
C VAL A 130 -12.07 15.56 19.79
N GLN A 131 -11.93 15.41 21.10
CA GLN A 131 -10.88 14.57 21.69
C GLN A 131 -11.38 13.12 21.75
N PHE A 132 -10.58 12.18 21.26
CA PHE A 132 -10.93 10.76 21.20
C PHE A 132 -10.16 9.93 22.23
N LYS A 133 -10.79 8.86 22.73
CA LYS A 133 -10.22 7.98 23.76
C LYS A 133 -9.51 6.72 23.22
N SER A 134 -9.60 6.41 21.92
CA SER A 134 -8.80 5.36 21.26
C SER A 134 -8.93 5.48 19.74
N LEU A 135 -8.08 4.77 18.97
CA LEU A 135 -8.24 4.66 17.50
C LEU A 135 -9.62 4.10 17.13
N ASP A 136 -10.11 3.08 17.84
CA ASP A 136 -11.50 2.60 17.69
C ASP A 136 -12.55 3.70 17.76
N LYS A 137 -12.44 4.57 18.78
CA LYS A 137 -13.40 5.65 18.99
C LYS A 137 -13.25 6.75 17.95
N LEU A 138 -12.03 6.99 17.48
CA LEU A 138 -11.79 7.87 16.34
C LEU A 138 -12.45 7.29 15.09
N LEU A 139 -12.17 6.04 14.73
CA LEU A 139 -12.74 5.38 13.54
C LEU A 139 -14.28 5.30 13.62
N ALA A 140 -14.84 4.91 14.77
CA ALA A 140 -16.29 4.88 15.00
C ALA A 140 -16.91 6.28 14.89
N SER A 141 -16.30 7.31 15.47
CA SER A 141 -16.77 8.68 15.31
C SER A 141 -16.67 9.16 13.87
N LEU A 142 -15.60 8.82 13.14
CA LEU A 142 -15.45 9.18 11.74
C LEU A 142 -16.51 8.47 10.89
N LYS A 143 -16.85 7.22 11.21
CA LYS A 143 -17.97 6.50 10.61
C LYS A 143 -19.30 7.23 10.87
N THR A 144 -19.67 7.52 12.11
CA THR A 144 -20.91 8.25 12.43
C THR A 144 -20.97 9.64 11.79
N GLN A 145 -19.86 10.40 11.85
CA GLN A 145 -19.79 11.70 11.18
C GLN A 145 -19.92 11.56 9.66
N SER A 146 -19.31 10.52 9.07
CA SER A 146 -19.47 10.25 7.65
C SER A 146 -20.92 9.94 7.31
N GLU A 147 -21.61 9.09 8.09
CA GLU A 147 -23.03 8.75 7.89
C GLU A 147 -23.94 9.98 7.94
N ASN A 148 -23.75 10.85 8.94
CA ASN A 148 -24.51 12.11 9.03
C ASN A 148 -24.24 13.02 7.82
N ARG A 149 -22.97 13.24 7.45
CA ARG A 149 -22.60 14.04 6.28
C ARG A 149 -23.14 13.44 4.98
N ILE A 150 -23.11 12.11 4.84
CA ILE A 150 -23.64 11.40 3.68
C ILE A 150 -25.14 11.69 3.52
N SER A 151 -25.90 11.76 4.61
CA SER A 151 -27.32 12.11 4.57
C SER A 151 -27.55 13.54 4.06
N GLU A 152 -26.77 14.51 4.54
CA GLU A 152 -26.83 15.89 4.06
C GLU A 152 -26.43 16.01 2.59
N TRP A 153 -25.35 15.35 2.20
CA TRP A 153 -24.85 15.37 0.83
C TRP A 153 -25.82 14.64 -0.13
N LYS A 154 -26.50 13.57 0.32
CA LYS A 154 -27.61 12.93 -0.40
C LYS A 154 -28.76 13.91 -0.64
N ASN A 155 -29.19 14.62 0.40
CA ASN A 155 -30.26 15.62 0.29
C ASN A 155 -29.88 16.72 -0.71
N LEU A 156 -28.63 17.18 -0.65
CA LEU A 156 -28.13 18.19 -1.57
C LEU A 156 -28.02 17.68 -3.01
N TYR A 157 -27.55 16.44 -3.21
CA TYR A 157 -27.53 15.80 -4.52
C TYR A 157 -28.93 15.82 -5.13
N ASN A 158 -29.93 15.34 -4.40
CA ASN A 158 -31.32 15.31 -4.85
C ASN A 158 -31.89 16.71 -5.13
N ALA A 159 -31.59 17.70 -4.27
CA ALA A 159 -32.06 19.07 -4.43
C ALA A 159 -31.48 19.76 -5.68
N THR A 160 -30.26 19.38 -6.09
CA THR A 160 -29.53 20.04 -7.18
C THR A 160 -29.60 19.30 -8.51
N LEU A 161 -30.35 18.19 -8.61
CA LEU A 161 -30.57 17.47 -9.88
C LEU A 161 -31.26 18.35 -10.94
N LYS A 162 -32.16 19.25 -10.52
CA LYS A 162 -32.89 20.16 -11.42
C LYS A 162 -32.05 21.35 -11.86
N GLN A 163 -31.10 21.78 -11.03
CA GLN A 163 -30.19 22.89 -11.31
C GLN A 163 -28.78 22.50 -10.85
N LYS A 164 -28.01 21.92 -11.78
CA LYS A 164 -26.66 21.41 -11.50
C LYS A 164 -25.72 22.54 -11.10
N LEU A 165 -24.94 22.32 -10.04
CA LEU A 165 -23.91 23.24 -9.58
C LEU A 165 -22.70 23.26 -10.54
N PRO A 166 -22.13 24.43 -10.85
CA PRO A 166 -20.92 24.54 -11.68
C PRO A 166 -19.65 24.28 -10.85
N PHE A 167 -19.43 23.03 -10.43
CA PHE A 167 -18.36 22.63 -9.52
C PHE A 167 -16.96 23.08 -9.96
N ASN A 168 -16.61 22.90 -11.24
CA ASN A 168 -15.32 23.31 -11.77
C ASN A 168 -15.09 24.83 -11.60
N THR A 169 -16.08 25.66 -11.92
CA THR A 169 -16.01 27.11 -11.73
C THR A 169 -15.89 27.49 -10.26
N ILE A 170 -16.64 26.82 -9.37
CA ILE A 170 -16.58 27.06 -7.92
C ILE A 170 -15.17 26.74 -7.39
N ILE A 171 -14.63 25.57 -7.75
CA ILE A 171 -13.30 25.13 -7.30
C ILE A 171 -12.22 26.09 -7.80
N LYS A 172 -12.22 26.45 -9.09
CA LYS A 172 -11.24 27.40 -9.64
C LYS A 172 -11.31 28.76 -8.97
N LYS A 173 -12.52 29.25 -8.65
CA LYS A 173 -12.70 30.48 -7.88
C LYS A 173 -12.11 30.37 -6.48
N ILE A 174 -12.28 29.24 -5.79
CA ILE A 174 -11.66 29.02 -4.47
C ILE A 174 -10.15 28.99 -4.57
N ILE A 175 -9.59 28.30 -5.57
CA ILE A 175 -8.14 28.27 -5.82
C ILE A 175 -7.60 29.69 -6.01
N SER A 176 -8.29 30.55 -6.76
CA SER A 176 -7.88 31.95 -6.99
C SER A 176 -7.89 32.85 -5.74
N ILE A 177 -8.50 32.42 -4.64
CA ILE A 177 -8.44 33.13 -3.35
C ILE A 177 -7.13 32.82 -2.62
N GLY A 178 -6.55 31.64 -2.86
CA GLY A 178 -5.24 31.25 -2.34
C GLY A 178 -4.12 32.09 -2.94
N LYS A 179 -2.90 31.92 -2.41
CA LYS A 179 -1.75 32.63 -2.94
C LYS A 179 -1.39 32.07 -4.33
N PRO A 180 -0.96 32.91 -5.30
CA PRO A 180 -0.60 32.44 -6.64
C PRO A 180 0.46 31.33 -6.64
N GLU A 181 1.44 31.39 -5.75
CA GLU A 181 2.49 30.36 -5.59
C GLU A 181 1.96 28.99 -5.11
N ASP A 182 0.74 28.94 -4.57
CA ASP A 182 0.08 27.71 -4.12
C ASP A 182 -0.87 27.13 -5.19
N GLU A 183 -1.05 27.78 -6.34
CA GLU A 183 -2.05 27.36 -7.35
C GLU A 183 -1.87 25.90 -7.78
N SER A 184 -0.63 25.47 -8.06
CA SER A 184 -0.34 24.09 -8.47
C SER A 184 -0.70 23.08 -7.38
N MET A 185 -0.32 23.37 -6.13
CA MET A 185 -0.64 22.51 -4.99
C MET A 185 -2.15 22.48 -4.74
N LEU A 186 -2.84 23.61 -4.73
CA LEU A 186 -4.29 23.70 -4.52
C LEU A 186 -5.06 22.99 -5.64
N SER A 187 -4.60 23.08 -6.88
CA SER A 187 -5.16 22.35 -8.02
C SER A 187 -4.98 20.84 -7.86
N ALA A 188 -3.81 20.40 -7.43
CA ALA A 188 -3.55 18.99 -7.13
C ALA A 188 -4.40 18.47 -5.97
N VAL A 189 -4.56 19.26 -4.91
CA VAL A 189 -5.46 18.96 -3.77
C VAL A 189 -6.89 18.78 -4.27
N ALA A 190 -7.38 19.64 -5.17
CA ALA A 190 -8.72 19.52 -5.74
C ALA A 190 -8.90 18.18 -6.46
N VAL A 191 -7.97 17.85 -7.37
CA VAL A 191 -8.01 16.63 -8.19
C VAL A 191 -7.92 15.39 -7.30
N ASN A 192 -6.92 15.30 -6.42
CA ASN A 192 -6.72 14.16 -5.51
C ASN A 192 -7.92 13.94 -4.58
N SER A 193 -8.53 15.01 -4.10
CA SER A 193 -9.71 14.95 -3.24
C SER A 193 -10.96 14.49 -3.99
N PHE A 194 -11.06 14.81 -5.28
CA PHE A 194 -12.12 14.31 -6.14
C PHE A 194 -11.93 12.82 -6.46
N VAL A 195 -10.78 12.43 -7.03
CA VAL A 195 -10.58 11.05 -7.52
C VAL A 195 -10.59 10.01 -6.39
N SER A 196 -10.10 10.38 -5.19
CA SER A 196 -10.11 9.52 -4.00
C SER A 196 -11.52 9.14 -3.51
N TYR A 197 -12.52 9.95 -3.84
CA TYR A 197 -13.93 9.72 -3.49
C TYR A 197 -14.73 9.22 -4.68
N ALA A 198 -14.53 9.80 -5.86
CA ALA A 198 -15.31 9.52 -7.05
C ALA A 198 -14.96 8.17 -7.68
N HIS A 199 -13.69 7.75 -7.60
CA HIS A 199 -13.19 6.56 -8.28
C HIS A 199 -12.78 5.47 -7.28
N SER A 200 -11.74 5.72 -6.50
CA SER A 200 -11.14 4.77 -5.57
C SER A 200 -10.30 5.53 -4.56
N PRO A 201 -10.24 5.12 -3.28
CA PRO A 201 -9.44 5.81 -2.26
C PRO A 201 -7.94 5.75 -2.55
N HIS A 202 -7.54 5.00 -3.57
CA HIS A 202 -6.16 4.88 -4.01
C HIS A 202 -5.77 5.76 -5.20
N ASP A 203 -6.76 6.36 -5.86
CA ASP A 203 -6.51 7.18 -7.05
C ASP A 203 -5.94 8.53 -6.64
N HIS A 204 -4.89 8.97 -7.33
CA HIS A 204 -4.22 10.25 -7.07
C HIS A 204 -3.27 10.63 -8.21
N ILE A 205 -2.86 11.90 -8.23
CA ILE A 205 -1.81 12.45 -9.07
C ILE A 205 -0.60 12.84 -8.21
N LEU A 206 0.60 12.68 -8.77
CA LEU A 206 1.87 13.10 -8.18
C LEU A 206 2.75 13.82 -9.21
N PRO A 207 3.65 14.73 -8.78
CA PRO A 207 4.71 15.25 -9.64
C PRO A 207 5.64 14.13 -10.09
N LEU A 208 5.93 14.03 -11.38
CA LEU A 208 6.82 13.02 -11.96
C LEU A 208 8.23 13.10 -11.35
N GLN A 209 8.73 14.31 -11.09
CA GLN A 209 10.02 14.48 -10.43
C GLN A 209 10.01 13.84 -9.03
N MET A 210 8.93 14.03 -8.26
CA MET A 210 8.79 13.41 -6.94
C MET A 210 8.82 11.88 -7.02
N VAL A 211 8.17 11.31 -8.04
CA VAL A 211 8.18 9.85 -8.28
C VAL A 211 9.59 9.35 -8.62
N ASN A 212 10.31 10.05 -9.51
CA ASN A 212 11.67 9.68 -9.91
C ASN A 212 12.65 9.75 -8.72
N ASP A 213 12.56 10.82 -7.96
CA ASP A 213 13.37 11.05 -6.77
C ASP A 213 13.12 9.97 -5.70
N GLN A 214 11.84 9.61 -5.49
CA GLN A 214 11.48 8.51 -4.60
C GLN A 214 12.03 7.16 -5.09
N ALA A 215 11.99 6.89 -6.40
CA ALA A 215 12.51 5.65 -6.96
C ALA A 215 14.03 5.53 -6.80
N GLN A 216 14.78 6.63 -6.95
CA GLN A 216 16.23 6.66 -6.74
C GLN A 216 16.58 6.41 -5.26
N ASN A 217 15.83 7.02 -4.34
CA ASN A 217 16.11 6.96 -2.91
C ASN A 217 15.63 5.67 -2.22
N GLN A 218 14.98 4.74 -2.94
CA GLN A 218 14.60 3.42 -2.41
C GLN A 218 15.81 2.51 -2.14
N THR A 219 16.98 2.87 -2.66
CA THR A 219 18.22 2.10 -2.49
C THR A 219 19.11 2.63 -1.37
N GLU A 220 18.81 3.80 -0.81
CA GLU A 220 19.68 4.48 0.15
C GLU A 220 19.20 4.27 1.59
N GLU A 221 20.17 3.93 2.44
CA GLU A 221 20.07 4.06 3.88
C GLU A 221 19.60 5.47 4.24
N TYR A 222 18.60 5.58 5.12
CA TYR A 222 18.08 6.87 5.52
C TYR A 222 18.17 7.07 7.02
N LYS A 223 18.63 8.24 7.45
CA LYS A 223 18.68 8.59 8.87
C LYS A 223 17.31 9.03 9.35
N GLY A 224 16.64 8.19 10.14
CA GLY A 224 15.29 8.43 10.63
C GLY A 224 14.94 7.56 11.83
N ILE A 225 13.64 7.43 12.11
CA ILE A 225 13.15 6.59 13.22
C ILE A 225 12.49 5.30 12.75
N GLY A 226 12.25 5.12 11.45
CA GLY A 226 11.59 3.93 10.91
C GLY A 226 10.11 3.81 11.26
N VAL A 227 9.35 4.87 11.05
CA VAL A 227 7.88 4.88 11.21
C VAL A 227 7.20 5.23 9.90
N ILE A 228 6.06 4.60 9.65
CA ILE A 228 5.16 4.92 8.56
C ILE A 228 3.87 5.46 9.17
N LEU A 229 3.56 6.70 8.82
CA LEU A 229 2.41 7.44 9.31
C LEU A 229 1.34 7.55 8.21
N ARG A 230 0.08 7.69 8.63
CA ARG A 230 -1.04 8.03 7.75
C ARG A 230 -1.85 9.17 8.37
N PRO A 231 -2.20 10.21 7.61
CA PRO A 231 -3.19 11.18 8.05
C PRO A 231 -4.58 10.52 8.07
N ILE A 232 -5.23 10.53 9.22
CA ILE A 232 -6.62 10.09 9.40
C ILE A 232 -7.38 11.24 10.05
N ALA A 233 -8.22 11.90 9.26
CA ALA A 233 -8.80 13.21 9.60
C ALA A 233 -7.68 14.20 9.97
N SER A 234 -7.79 14.86 11.13
CA SER A 234 -6.79 15.82 11.65
C SER A 234 -5.66 15.19 12.46
N HIS A 235 -5.52 13.87 12.42
CA HIS A 235 -4.54 13.13 13.24
C HIS A 235 -3.55 12.38 12.36
N LEU A 236 -2.31 12.26 12.85
CA LEU A 236 -1.31 11.38 12.28
C LEU A 236 -1.30 10.07 13.06
N VAL A 237 -1.56 8.97 12.37
CA VAL A 237 -1.63 7.64 12.97
C VAL A 237 -0.45 6.81 12.49
N VAL A 238 0.26 6.17 13.41
CA VAL A 238 1.25 5.14 13.06
C VAL A 238 0.50 3.99 12.45
N ILE A 239 0.75 3.72 11.17
CA ILE A 239 0.20 2.52 10.53
C ILE A 239 1.21 1.38 10.54
N ARG A 240 2.51 1.68 10.65
CA ARG A 240 3.58 0.69 10.77
C ARG A 240 4.83 1.30 11.42
N THR A 241 5.54 0.49 12.20
CA THR A 241 6.94 0.72 12.56
C THR A 241 7.79 -0.29 11.82
N LEU A 242 8.89 0.13 11.19
CA LEU A 242 9.77 -0.78 10.47
C LEU A 242 10.43 -1.78 11.44
N PRO A 243 10.71 -3.02 11.02
CA PRO A 243 11.47 -3.98 11.82
C PRO A 243 12.82 -3.41 12.20
N ASP A 244 13.30 -3.76 13.40
CA ASP A 244 14.59 -3.32 13.94
C ASP A 244 14.82 -1.80 13.86
N SER A 245 13.74 -1.02 13.79
CA SER A 245 13.83 0.43 13.77
C SER A 245 13.89 1.02 15.17
N PRO A 246 14.44 2.24 15.31
CA PRO A 246 14.34 2.99 16.56
C PRO A 246 12.90 3.17 17.05
N ALA A 247 11.94 3.42 16.16
CA ALA A 247 10.53 3.56 16.51
C ALA A 247 9.98 2.28 17.16
N ARG A 248 10.23 1.11 16.55
CA ARG A 248 9.80 -0.18 17.10
C ARG A 248 10.42 -0.43 18.47
N ARG A 249 11.73 -0.23 18.62
CA ARG A 249 12.44 -0.38 19.90
C ARG A 249 11.96 0.60 20.98
N SER A 250 11.51 1.78 20.58
CA SER A 250 10.98 2.80 21.49
C SER A 250 9.58 2.49 22.03
N GLY A 251 8.97 1.39 21.57
CA GLY A 251 7.65 0.95 21.96
C GLY A 251 6.51 1.61 21.16
N LEU A 252 6.78 2.34 20.07
CA LEU A 252 5.76 2.76 19.12
C LEU A 252 5.21 1.54 18.38
N LEU A 253 3.90 1.55 18.14
CA LEU A 253 3.18 0.45 17.51
C LEU A 253 2.19 0.99 16.48
N SER A 254 1.78 0.12 15.55
CA SER A 254 0.64 0.40 14.67
C SER A 254 -0.60 0.70 15.52
N GLY A 255 -1.35 1.72 15.14
CA GLY A 255 -2.52 2.21 15.85
C GLY A 255 -2.27 3.41 16.78
N ASP A 256 -1.01 3.74 17.06
CA ASP A 256 -0.68 4.92 17.86
C ASP A 256 -1.10 6.22 17.16
N ILE A 257 -1.80 7.09 17.88
CA ILE A 257 -2.16 8.42 17.38
C ILE A 257 -1.12 9.42 17.88
N LEU A 258 -0.31 9.97 16.99
CA LEU A 258 0.65 11.01 17.35
C LEU A 258 -0.10 12.28 17.76
N THR A 259 0.38 12.90 18.84
CA THR A 259 -0.19 14.13 19.41
C THR A 259 0.84 15.25 19.46
N LYS A 260 2.13 14.93 19.65
CA LYS A 260 3.26 15.87 19.50
C LYS A 260 4.49 15.20 18.90
N ILE A 261 5.22 15.98 18.10
CA ILE A 261 6.61 15.70 17.71
C ILE A 261 7.45 16.85 18.26
N GLN A 262 8.44 16.51 19.08
CA GLN A 262 9.12 17.45 19.98
C GLN A 262 8.09 18.20 20.84
N ASP A 263 8.11 19.52 20.80
CA ASP A 263 7.20 20.39 21.54
C ASP A 263 6.03 20.89 20.67
N LYS A 264 5.98 20.48 19.40
CA LYS A 264 4.96 20.89 18.43
C LYS A 264 3.77 19.92 18.44
N PRO A 265 2.54 20.39 18.66
CA PRO A 265 1.33 19.62 18.37
C PRO A 265 1.30 19.18 16.90
N VAL A 266 0.83 17.97 16.63
CA VAL A 266 0.73 17.45 15.26
C VAL A 266 -0.71 17.39 14.74
N PHE A 267 -1.65 17.98 15.47
CA PHE A 267 -3.03 18.12 15.01
C PHE A 267 -3.06 19.02 13.76
N ASP A 268 -3.76 18.57 12.71
CA ASP A 268 -3.79 19.20 11.37
C ASP A 268 -2.43 19.31 10.66
N MET A 269 -1.36 18.71 11.21
CA MET A 269 -0.06 18.65 10.54
C MET A 269 -0.15 17.71 9.34
N SER A 270 0.31 18.17 8.18
CA SER A 270 0.45 17.34 7.00
C SER A 270 1.49 16.25 7.22
N LEU A 271 1.43 15.17 6.44
CA LEU A 271 2.43 14.12 6.53
C LEU A 271 3.83 14.63 6.17
N SER A 272 3.91 15.56 5.20
CA SER A 272 5.16 16.20 4.78
C SER A 272 5.79 16.99 5.93
N GLU A 273 5.01 17.84 6.61
CA GLU A 273 5.47 18.58 7.80
C GLU A 273 5.92 17.65 8.93
N ALA A 274 5.18 16.56 9.16
CA ALA A 274 5.53 15.58 10.19
C ALA A 274 6.82 14.82 9.84
N SER A 275 6.97 14.44 8.58
CA SER A 275 8.19 13.81 8.06
C SER A 275 9.38 14.75 8.23
N GLU A 276 9.25 16.02 7.86
CA GLU A 276 10.27 17.05 8.07
C GLU A 276 10.58 17.25 9.55
N ALA A 277 9.56 17.32 10.41
CA ALA A 277 9.73 17.44 11.86
C ALA A 277 10.41 16.24 12.52
N ILE A 278 10.37 15.06 11.88
CA ILE A 278 11.08 13.86 12.34
C ILE A 278 12.49 13.83 11.76
N THR A 279 12.65 14.08 10.46
CA THR A 279 13.89 13.82 9.73
C THR A 279 14.87 14.99 9.76
N ARG A 280 14.39 16.22 9.53
CA ARG A 280 15.22 17.44 9.36
C ARG A 280 15.58 18.16 10.65
N ILE A 281 15.08 17.70 11.81
CA ILE A 281 15.53 18.27 13.09
C ILE A 281 17.04 18.04 13.26
N LYS A 282 17.79 19.06 13.68
CA LYS A 282 19.23 18.93 13.95
C LYS A 282 19.52 17.96 15.11
N ASP A 283 18.59 17.86 16.04
CA ASP A 283 18.69 16.94 17.17
C ASP A 283 18.57 15.49 16.67
N ASP A 284 19.46 14.62 17.12
CA ASP A 284 19.40 13.18 16.86
C ASP A 284 18.27 12.50 17.65
N LYS A 285 17.68 13.18 18.65
CA LYS A 285 16.56 12.68 19.45
C LYS A 285 15.25 13.33 19.01
N VAL A 286 14.25 12.50 18.72
CA VAL A 286 12.87 12.90 18.44
C VAL A 286 12.01 12.54 19.67
N ARG A 287 11.50 13.53 20.40
CA ARG A 287 10.47 13.28 21.44
C ARG A 287 9.13 13.08 20.75
N ILE A 288 8.45 11.96 21.03
CA ILE A 288 7.14 11.65 20.46
C ILE A 288 6.14 11.49 21.60
N GLN A 289 5.07 12.28 21.56
CA GLN A 289 3.91 12.06 22.41
C GLN A 289 2.81 11.43 21.56
N PHE A 290 2.27 10.32 22.02
CA PHE A 290 1.25 9.58 21.29
C PHE A 290 0.18 9.07 22.24
N PHE A 291 -0.92 8.64 21.66
CA PHE A 291 -2.09 8.21 22.39
C PHE A 291 -2.43 6.77 22.02
N ARG A 292 -2.55 5.92 23.04
CA ARG A 292 -2.82 4.47 22.92
C ARG A 292 -3.77 4.06 24.03
N ASN A 293 -4.86 3.37 23.69
CA ASN A 293 -5.79 2.76 24.65
C ASN A 293 -6.24 3.68 25.81
N GLY A 294 -6.58 4.94 25.52
CA GLY A 294 -7.05 5.88 26.54
C GLY A 294 -5.95 6.64 27.28
N GLN A 295 -4.68 6.32 27.02
CA GLN A 295 -3.54 6.89 27.74
C GLN A 295 -2.64 7.69 26.80
N THR A 296 -2.16 8.82 27.32
CA THR A 296 -1.11 9.60 26.67
C THR A 296 0.26 9.08 27.10
N LEU A 297 1.01 8.58 26.13
CA LEU A 297 2.34 8.03 26.32
C LEU A 297 3.39 8.97 25.69
N LYS A 298 4.62 8.88 26.18
CA LYS A 298 5.76 9.62 25.65
C LYS A 298 6.92 8.67 25.44
N THR A 299 7.64 8.84 24.36
CA THR A 299 8.90 8.15 24.11
C THR A 299 9.90 9.11 23.48
N THR A 300 11.18 8.82 23.64
CA THR A 300 12.25 9.56 22.95
C THR A 300 12.98 8.57 22.05
N VAL A 301 13.00 8.87 20.76
CA VAL A 301 13.56 7.99 19.74
C VAL A 301 14.84 8.61 19.21
N VAL A 302 15.93 7.86 19.26
CA VAL A 302 17.20 8.29 18.65
C VAL A 302 17.16 7.93 17.16
N LYS A 303 17.37 8.91 16.29
CA LYS A 303 17.50 8.68 14.85
C LYS A 303 18.74 7.86 14.58
N THR A 304 18.56 6.80 13.83
CA THR A 304 19.66 6.01 13.31
C THR A 304 19.51 5.89 11.81
N GLU A 305 20.56 5.39 11.18
CA GLU A 305 20.42 4.74 9.89
C GLU A 305 19.34 3.67 9.99
N VAL A 306 18.40 3.69 9.05
CA VAL A 306 17.36 2.68 8.92
C VAL A 306 17.53 2.03 7.56
N GLU A 307 18.02 0.80 7.58
CA GLU A 307 18.17 -0.02 6.38
C GLU A 307 16.82 -0.69 6.06
N LEU A 308 16.35 -0.50 4.84
CA LEU A 308 15.20 -1.23 4.30
C LEU A 308 15.71 -2.50 3.61
N LYS A 309 15.95 -3.57 4.39
CA LYS A 309 16.20 -4.89 3.81
C LYS A 309 14.93 -5.38 3.13
N ASN A 310 15.04 -5.71 1.85
CA ASN A 310 13.91 -6.15 1.04
C ASN A 310 13.50 -7.59 1.42
N VAL A 311 14.49 -8.48 1.43
CA VAL A 311 14.38 -9.89 1.81
C VAL A 311 15.45 -10.18 2.86
N THR A 312 15.07 -10.84 3.94
CA THR A 312 16.00 -11.39 4.93
C THR A 312 15.68 -12.85 5.18
N PHE A 313 16.71 -13.66 5.43
CA PHE A 313 16.51 -15.06 5.79
C PHE A 313 17.48 -15.51 6.86
N TYR A 314 17.04 -16.47 7.68
CA TYR A 314 17.85 -17.06 8.74
C TYR A 314 17.32 -18.44 9.14
N LYS A 315 18.17 -19.22 9.81
CA LYS A 315 17.76 -20.47 10.47
C LYS A 315 17.30 -20.19 11.89
N HIS A 316 16.30 -20.93 12.33
CA HIS A 316 15.89 -21.00 13.72
C HIS A 316 15.90 -22.46 14.20
N ASN A 317 16.76 -22.76 15.17
CA ASN A 317 16.88 -24.10 15.72
C ASN A 317 15.92 -24.29 16.90
N SER A 318 15.04 -25.29 16.81
CA SER A 318 14.26 -25.79 17.94
C SER A 318 14.93 -27.04 18.53
N LYS A 319 14.37 -27.58 19.63
CA LYS A 319 14.90 -28.81 20.25
C LYS A 319 14.86 -30.05 19.34
N LYS A 320 14.00 -30.06 18.32
CA LYS A 320 13.78 -31.22 17.43
C LYS A 320 14.02 -30.92 15.95
N ASN A 321 13.68 -29.71 15.51
CA ASN A 321 13.69 -29.33 14.09
C ASN A 321 14.44 -28.00 13.89
N THR A 322 14.98 -27.80 12.70
CA THR A 322 15.55 -26.56 12.21
C THR A 322 14.59 -25.92 11.22
N TRP A 323 14.17 -24.69 11.47
CA TRP A 323 13.24 -23.97 10.60
C TRP A 323 13.96 -22.88 9.81
N GLY A 324 13.67 -22.76 8.53
CA GLY A 324 14.09 -21.62 7.72
C GLY A 324 13.05 -20.51 7.79
N VAL A 325 13.46 -19.29 8.07
CA VAL A 325 12.58 -18.12 8.00
C VAL A 325 13.02 -17.27 6.82
N ILE A 326 12.08 -16.94 5.94
CA ILE A 326 12.25 -15.93 4.88
C ILE A 326 11.26 -14.82 5.18
N ARG A 327 11.77 -13.62 5.43
CA ARG A 327 10.97 -12.43 5.65
C ARG A 327 11.07 -11.52 4.43
N ILE A 328 9.91 -11.09 3.93
CA ILE A 328 9.81 -10.15 2.81
C ILE A 328 9.14 -8.88 3.35
N ASP A 329 9.89 -7.78 3.39
CA ASP A 329 9.41 -6.52 4.00
C ASP A 329 8.64 -5.62 3.04
N THR A 330 8.88 -5.77 1.73
CA THR A 330 8.24 -5.02 0.64
C THR A 330 8.45 -5.76 -0.69
N PHE A 331 7.67 -5.44 -1.72
CA PHE A 331 7.89 -5.90 -3.11
C PHE A 331 8.33 -4.75 -4.01
N GLN A 332 9.12 -3.81 -3.48
CA GLN A 332 9.50 -2.59 -4.21
C GLN A 332 10.63 -2.82 -5.22
N LYS A 333 11.51 -3.80 -4.99
CA LYS A 333 12.68 -4.08 -5.84
C LYS A 333 12.37 -5.13 -6.90
N GLU A 334 12.90 -4.96 -8.11
CA GLU A 334 12.74 -5.92 -9.21
C GLU A 334 13.48 -7.25 -8.95
N GLU A 335 14.41 -7.26 -8.00
CA GLU A 335 15.20 -8.42 -7.60
C GLU A 335 14.54 -9.25 -6.49
N THR A 336 13.40 -8.80 -5.92
CA THR A 336 12.75 -9.45 -4.77
C THR A 336 12.56 -10.95 -4.97
N CYS A 337 12.11 -11.38 -6.16
CA CYS A 337 11.91 -12.80 -6.43
C CYS A 337 13.23 -13.59 -6.46
N ALA A 338 14.27 -13.03 -7.06
CA ALA A 338 15.60 -13.64 -7.11
C ALA A 338 16.21 -13.76 -5.71
N ASP A 339 16.08 -12.72 -4.87
CA ASP A 339 16.54 -12.75 -3.49
C ASP A 339 15.86 -13.86 -2.67
N VAL A 340 14.55 -14.10 -2.91
CA VAL A 340 13.81 -15.20 -2.27
C VAL A 340 14.26 -16.56 -2.81
N GLU A 341 14.50 -16.68 -4.11
CA GLU A 341 15.02 -17.91 -4.73
C GLU A 341 16.39 -18.29 -4.14
N ASP A 342 17.30 -17.32 -3.99
CA ASP A 342 18.62 -17.52 -3.38
C ASP A 342 18.50 -17.89 -1.90
N ALA A 343 17.63 -17.22 -1.14
CA ALA A 343 17.33 -17.56 0.24
C ALA A 343 16.80 -18.99 0.38
N LEU A 344 15.88 -19.40 -0.50
CA LEU A 344 15.35 -20.77 -0.53
C LEU A 344 16.46 -21.78 -0.82
N TYR A 345 17.27 -21.53 -1.85
CA TYR A 345 18.39 -22.40 -2.19
C TYR A 345 19.35 -22.58 -1.02
N ASN A 346 19.71 -21.49 -0.33
CA ASN A 346 20.59 -21.52 0.82
C ASN A 346 19.99 -22.31 1.99
N LEU A 347 18.71 -22.05 2.32
CA LEU A 347 17.98 -22.74 3.39
C LEU A 347 17.84 -24.26 3.13
N GLU A 348 17.58 -24.66 1.89
CA GLU A 348 17.41 -26.06 1.51
C GLU A 348 18.73 -26.84 1.42
N THR A 349 19.76 -26.25 0.82
CA THR A 349 20.97 -27.00 0.44
C THR A 349 22.10 -26.91 1.46
N GLU A 350 22.42 -25.70 1.90
CA GLU A 350 23.52 -25.46 2.85
C GLU A 350 23.05 -25.68 4.29
N ASN A 351 21.87 -25.15 4.58
CA ASN A 351 21.31 -25.11 5.92
C ASN A 351 20.48 -26.33 6.29
N LYS A 352 19.90 -27.01 5.29
CA LYS A 352 19.12 -28.25 5.40
C LYS A 352 18.02 -28.15 6.47
N VAL A 353 17.15 -27.14 6.32
CA VAL A 353 16.03 -26.92 7.23
C VAL A 353 14.91 -27.94 7.01
N ASP A 354 14.14 -28.24 8.06
CA ASP A 354 13.03 -29.19 8.07
C ASP A 354 11.70 -28.58 7.59
N GLY A 355 11.63 -27.25 7.51
CA GLY A 355 10.44 -26.51 7.10
C GLY A 355 10.68 -25.01 6.97
N LEU A 356 9.71 -24.31 6.38
CA LEU A 356 9.81 -22.89 6.05
C LEU A 356 8.74 -22.04 6.74
N ILE A 357 9.11 -20.85 7.15
CA ILE A 357 8.19 -19.78 7.55
C ILE A 357 8.40 -18.61 6.59
N LEU A 358 7.36 -18.29 5.84
CA LEU A 358 7.29 -17.10 5.00
C LEU A 358 6.66 -15.96 5.80
N ASP A 359 7.48 -15.03 6.29
CA ASP A 359 7.04 -13.90 7.10
C ASP A 359 6.67 -12.69 6.23
N MET A 360 5.36 -12.46 6.09
CA MET A 360 4.75 -11.35 5.35
C MET A 360 4.22 -10.25 6.29
N ARG A 361 4.54 -10.31 7.59
CA ARG A 361 4.06 -9.32 8.57
C ARG A 361 4.62 -7.95 8.24
N ASP A 362 3.73 -6.97 8.33
CA ASP A 362 3.98 -5.56 8.04
C ASP A 362 4.33 -5.24 6.57
N ASN A 363 4.27 -6.21 5.64
CA ASN A 363 4.56 -5.97 4.22
C ASN A 363 3.39 -5.28 3.48
N PRO A 364 3.54 -4.02 3.00
CA PRO A 364 2.46 -3.24 2.40
C PRO A 364 2.18 -3.62 0.93
N GLY A 365 2.92 -4.60 0.39
CA GLY A 365 2.89 -4.99 -1.01
C GLY A 365 3.99 -4.31 -1.82
N GLY A 366 3.69 -3.97 -3.07
CA GLY A 366 4.64 -3.46 -4.05
C GLY A 366 4.33 -4.02 -5.44
N LEU A 367 5.35 -4.32 -6.22
CA LEU A 367 5.23 -4.84 -7.59
C LEU A 367 4.49 -6.18 -7.62
N VAL A 368 3.37 -6.21 -8.36
CA VAL A 368 2.54 -7.42 -8.51
C VAL A 368 3.30 -8.55 -9.21
N ASP A 369 4.13 -8.23 -10.19
CA ASP A 369 4.92 -9.24 -10.93
C ASP A 369 5.93 -9.93 -10.01
N GLN A 370 6.52 -9.21 -9.05
CA GLN A 370 7.40 -9.78 -8.05
C GLN A 370 6.65 -10.72 -7.10
N ALA A 371 5.45 -10.33 -6.64
CA ALA A 371 4.62 -11.21 -5.83
C ALA A 371 4.18 -12.47 -6.57
N LEU A 372 3.78 -12.36 -7.84
CA LEU A 372 3.43 -13.51 -8.66
C LEU A 372 4.62 -14.45 -8.86
N CYS A 373 5.82 -13.90 -9.09
CA CYS A 373 7.05 -14.67 -9.20
C CYS A 373 7.38 -15.39 -7.88
N VAL A 374 7.33 -14.69 -6.74
CA VAL A 374 7.58 -15.31 -5.42
C VAL A 374 6.59 -16.43 -5.14
N ALA A 375 5.30 -16.26 -5.45
CA ALA A 375 4.32 -17.32 -5.28
C ALA A 375 4.59 -18.53 -6.18
N ASP A 376 5.09 -18.30 -7.39
CA ASP A 376 5.47 -19.35 -8.37
C ASP A 376 6.56 -20.29 -7.82
N LEU A 377 7.50 -19.78 -7.02
CA LEU A 377 8.58 -20.58 -6.41
C LEU A 377 8.08 -21.72 -5.50
N PHE A 378 6.85 -21.61 -4.99
CA PHE A 378 6.25 -22.57 -4.05
C PHE A 378 5.15 -23.45 -4.67
N LEU A 379 4.84 -23.30 -5.95
CA LEU A 379 3.73 -24.00 -6.60
C LEU A 379 4.19 -24.88 -7.76
N PRO A 380 3.65 -26.11 -7.90
CA PRO A 380 3.84 -26.91 -9.10
C PRO A 380 3.49 -26.14 -10.37
N LYS A 381 4.12 -26.48 -11.49
CA LYS A 381 3.84 -25.87 -12.79
C LYS A 381 2.35 -26.02 -13.18
N ASN A 382 1.80 -25.01 -13.86
CA ASN A 382 0.43 -24.94 -14.40
C ASN A 382 -0.69 -24.86 -13.35
N ILE A 383 -0.39 -24.48 -12.12
CA ILE A 383 -1.38 -24.18 -11.10
C ILE A 383 -1.92 -22.76 -11.33
N ARG A 384 -3.25 -22.60 -11.28
CA ARG A 384 -3.89 -21.28 -11.39
C ARG A 384 -3.58 -20.49 -10.13
N MET A 385 -2.99 -19.31 -10.29
CA MET A 385 -2.59 -18.46 -9.17
C MET A 385 -3.57 -17.31 -8.96
N LEU A 386 -3.77 -16.48 -9.98
CA LEU A 386 -4.50 -15.23 -9.84
C LEU A 386 -5.23 -14.89 -11.12
N GLU A 387 -6.37 -14.23 -11.00
CA GLU A 387 -7.09 -13.61 -12.09
C GLU A 387 -7.19 -12.10 -11.84
N VAL A 388 -6.83 -11.28 -12.82
CA VAL A 388 -6.93 -9.83 -12.76
C VAL A 388 -8.01 -9.39 -13.75
N ARG A 389 -9.03 -8.69 -13.24
CA ARG A 389 -10.15 -8.18 -14.04
C ARG A 389 -10.08 -6.66 -14.09
N SER A 390 -10.04 -6.11 -15.31
CA SER A 390 -10.03 -4.67 -15.55
C SER A 390 -11.39 -4.03 -15.27
N PHE A 391 -11.36 -2.83 -14.68
CA PHE A 391 -12.52 -1.94 -14.57
C PHE A 391 -12.79 -1.16 -15.86
N LEU A 392 -11.80 -1.08 -16.76
CA LEU A 392 -11.91 -0.34 -18.02
C LEU A 392 -12.62 -1.15 -19.11
N SER A 393 -12.49 -2.48 -19.08
CA SER A 393 -13.09 -3.38 -20.06
C SER A 393 -13.39 -4.73 -19.41
N ALA A 394 -14.65 -5.16 -19.46
CA ALA A 394 -15.07 -6.46 -18.95
C ALA A 394 -14.45 -7.64 -19.72
N LYS A 395 -13.91 -7.41 -20.93
CA LYS A 395 -13.21 -8.43 -21.73
C LYS A 395 -11.73 -8.58 -21.33
N ASP A 396 -11.19 -7.62 -20.59
CA ASP A 396 -9.77 -7.59 -20.24
C ASP A 396 -9.57 -8.36 -18.93
N VAL A 397 -9.52 -9.69 -19.06
CA VAL A 397 -9.26 -10.63 -17.97
C VAL A 397 -7.92 -11.30 -18.22
N LYS A 398 -6.99 -11.18 -17.26
CA LYS A 398 -5.68 -11.83 -17.31
C LYS A 398 -5.60 -12.91 -16.24
N VAL A 399 -5.31 -14.13 -16.67
CA VAL A 399 -5.11 -15.28 -15.78
C VAL A 399 -3.62 -15.57 -15.67
N TYR A 400 -3.14 -15.74 -14.44
CA TYR A 400 -1.78 -16.09 -14.11
C TYR A 400 -1.72 -17.55 -13.64
N THR A 401 -0.81 -18.31 -14.23
CA THR A 401 -0.50 -19.68 -13.85
C THR A 401 0.98 -19.78 -13.49
N SER A 402 1.30 -20.65 -12.54
CA SER A 402 2.67 -20.95 -12.14
C SER A 402 3.45 -21.56 -13.31
N LYS A 403 4.70 -21.13 -13.47
CA LYS A 403 5.61 -21.54 -14.55
C LYS A 403 6.85 -22.24 -14.01
N PHE A 404 7.20 -22.02 -12.75
CA PHE A 404 8.41 -22.52 -12.15
C PHE A 404 8.38 -24.05 -12.03
N GLN A 405 9.52 -24.71 -12.29
CA GLN A 405 9.60 -26.17 -12.29
C GLN A 405 10.17 -26.74 -10.99
N LYS A 406 11.04 -26.00 -10.30
CA LYS A 406 11.70 -26.48 -9.08
C LYS A 406 10.98 -25.93 -7.86
N VAL A 407 10.09 -26.73 -7.30
CA VAL A 407 9.25 -26.29 -6.17
C VAL A 407 9.84 -26.78 -4.87
N SER A 408 9.92 -25.90 -3.87
CA SER A 408 10.24 -26.32 -2.51
C SER A 408 9.17 -27.28 -1.99
N SER A 409 9.58 -28.50 -1.61
CA SER A 409 8.69 -29.50 -1.01
C SER A 409 8.59 -29.38 0.51
N LEU A 410 9.33 -28.45 1.12
CA LEU A 410 9.37 -28.27 2.56
C LEU A 410 7.98 -27.90 3.12
N PRO A 411 7.55 -28.47 4.25
CA PRO A 411 6.40 -27.98 5.00
C PRO A 411 6.53 -26.48 5.24
N MET A 412 5.46 -25.71 5.03
CA MET A 412 5.53 -24.25 5.18
C MET A 412 4.33 -23.64 5.89
N ILE A 413 4.58 -22.51 6.55
CA ILE A 413 3.58 -21.59 7.10
C ILE A 413 3.83 -20.19 6.58
N THR A 414 2.77 -19.42 6.42
CA THR A 414 2.83 -17.99 6.10
C THR A 414 2.36 -17.18 7.29
N LEU A 415 3.22 -16.27 7.76
CA LEU A 415 2.90 -15.36 8.86
C LEU A 415 2.39 -14.03 8.30
N VAL A 416 1.27 -13.55 8.83
CA VAL A 416 0.63 -12.30 8.39
C VAL A 416 0.14 -11.47 9.56
N ASN A 417 -0.05 -10.17 9.34
CA ASN A 417 -0.72 -9.30 10.30
C ASN A 417 -1.52 -8.20 9.61
N SER A 418 -2.02 -7.24 10.41
CA SER A 418 -2.72 -6.06 9.93
C SER A 418 -2.00 -5.22 8.87
N GLY A 419 -0.66 -5.27 8.85
CA GLY A 419 0.17 -4.52 7.92
C GLY A 419 0.45 -5.28 6.62
N THR A 420 0.10 -6.56 6.54
CA THR A 420 0.15 -7.35 5.30
C THR A 420 -0.91 -6.83 4.32
N ALA A 421 -0.50 -6.26 3.18
CA ALA A 421 -1.41 -5.61 2.24
C ALA A 421 -1.06 -5.89 0.77
N SER A 422 -2.06 -5.81 -0.11
CA SER A 422 -1.87 -5.77 -1.57
C SER A 422 -1.05 -6.95 -2.10
N SER A 423 0.11 -6.72 -2.74
CA SER A 423 0.96 -7.79 -3.27
C SER A 423 1.38 -8.84 -2.22
N ALA A 424 1.47 -8.47 -0.94
CA ALA A 424 1.69 -9.43 0.14
C ALA A 424 0.46 -10.33 0.41
N GLU A 425 -0.74 -9.78 0.24
CA GLU A 425 -2.00 -10.54 0.28
C GLU A 425 -2.15 -11.43 -0.98
N ILE A 426 -1.62 -11.00 -2.13
CA ILE A 426 -1.56 -11.84 -3.35
C ILE A 426 -0.75 -13.11 -3.06
N VAL A 427 0.49 -12.99 -2.55
CA VAL A 427 1.32 -14.18 -2.21
C VAL A 427 0.62 -15.05 -1.18
N SER A 428 0.20 -14.45 -0.06
CA SER A 428 -0.44 -15.18 1.04
C SER A 428 -1.70 -15.92 0.58
N GLY A 429 -2.55 -15.25 -0.20
CA GLY A 429 -3.79 -15.84 -0.72
C GLY A 429 -3.56 -16.90 -1.79
N ILE A 430 -2.60 -16.71 -2.71
CA ILE A 430 -2.26 -17.72 -3.73
C ILE A 430 -1.82 -19.01 -3.06
N LEU A 431 -0.89 -18.92 -2.09
CA LEU A 431 -0.35 -20.08 -1.40
C LEU A 431 -1.42 -20.77 -0.55
N ARG A 432 -2.26 -20.01 0.14
CA ARG A 432 -3.37 -20.57 0.94
C ARG A 432 -4.42 -21.25 0.07
N GLU A 433 -4.91 -20.62 -0.98
CA GLU A 433 -5.98 -21.19 -1.83
C GLU A 433 -5.53 -22.40 -2.65
N ASN A 434 -4.22 -22.56 -2.85
CA ASN A 434 -3.64 -23.75 -3.46
C ASN A 434 -3.19 -24.80 -2.42
N ASN A 435 -3.64 -24.70 -1.17
CA ASN A 435 -3.32 -25.61 -0.06
C ASN A 435 -1.81 -25.81 0.16
N ARG A 436 -0.98 -24.81 -0.19
CA ARG A 436 0.47 -24.88 -0.07
C ARG A 436 0.96 -24.52 1.32
N THR A 437 0.24 -23.62 2.00
CA THR A 437 0.59 -23.07 3.31
C THR A 437 -0.65 -22.92 4.18
N LEU A 438 -0.47 -22.93 5.50
CA LEU A 438 -1.44 -22.36 6.44
C LEU A 438 -1.03 -20.93 6.77
N ILE A 439 -2.02 -20.05 6.90
CA ILE A 439 -1.81 -18.69 7.35
C ILE A 439 -1.98 -18.61 8.86
N ILE A 440 -0.98 -18.03 9.54
CA ILE A 440 -1.01 -17.81 10.99
C ILE A 440 -0.80 -16.32 11.27
N GLY A 441 -1.55 -15.76 12.22
CA GLY A 441 -1.36 -14.38 12.68
C GLY A 441 -2.66 -13.61 12.83
N GLN A 442 -2.79 -12.46 12.18
CA GLN A 442 -3.97 -11.60 12.25
C GLN A 442 -4.56 -11.32 10.88
N ARG A 443 -5.86 -10.96 10.83
CA ARG A 443 -6.52 -10.53 9.58
C ARG A 443 -5.70 -9.45 8.85
N THR A 444 -5.46 -9.63 7.56
CA THR A 444 -4.67 -8.72 6.72
C THR A 444 -5.42 -7.42 6.39
N TYR A 445 -4.75 -6.50 5.69
CA TYR A 445 -5.24 -5.13 5.45
C TYR A 445 -6.48 -5.03 4.55
N GLY A 446 -6.55 -5.80 3.45
CA GLY A 446 -7.69 -5.87 2.54
C GLY A 446 -7.57 -5.11 1.22
N LYS A 447 -6.37 -4.79 0.73
CA LYS A 447 -6.22 -4.05 -0.54
C LYS A 447 -6.21 -4.99 -1.76
N GLY A 448 -7.40 -5.27 -2.26
CA GLY A 448 -7.63 -6.12 -3.45
C GLY A 448 -7.51 -5.48 -4.85
N THR A 449 -7.06 -4.23 -4.97
CA THR A 449 -7.05 -3.46 -6.23
C THR A 449 -5.64 -3.16 -6.74
N ILE A 450 -5.51 -2.97 -8.06
CA ILE A 450 -4.26 -2.67 -8.76
C ILE A 450 -4.33 -1.26 -9.33
N LEU A 451 -3.28 -0.50 -9.08
CA LEU A 451 -3.08 0.86 -9.61
C LEU A 451 -2.29 0.84 -10.90
N SER A 452 -2.61 1.77 -11.80
CA SER A 452 -1.82 2.08 -12.97
C SER A 452 -1.31 3.51 -12.91
N GLY A 453 0.01 3.70 -12.93
CA GLY A 453 0.66 4.99 -13.08
C GLY A 453 0.82 5.33 -14.56
N GLN A 454 0.17 6.40 -15.03
CA GLN A 454 0.27 6.87 -16.41
C GLN A 454 0.73 8.33 -16.41
N PRO A 455 1.73 8.72 -17.25
CA PRO A 455 2.05 10.13 -17.45
C PRO A 455 0.79 10.88 -17.90
N PHE A 456 0.45 11.95 -17.20
CA PHE A 456 -0.70 12.78 -17.54
C PHE A 456 -0.35 13.67 -18.74
N ARG A 457 -0.97 13.41 -19.89
CA ARG A 457 -0.61 14.04 -21.17
C ARG A 457 -1.44 15.28 -21.54
N ALA A 458 -2.38 15.73 -20.71
CA ALA A 458 -3.15 16.95 -21.02
C ALA A 458 -2.32 18.21 -20.66
N ALA A 459 -2.27 19.16 -21.60
CA ALA A 459 -1.36 20.31 -21.70
C ALA A 459 -1.50 21.42 -20.63
N PRO A 460 -0.61 22.42 -20.60
CA PRO A 460 0.83 22.33 -20.37
C PRO A 460 1.11 22.09 -18.87
N GLY A 461 1.85 21.03 -18.55
CA GLY A 461 2.14 20.59 -17.18
C GLY A 461 2.75 19.20 -17.18
N LYS A 462 3.74 19.00 -18.07
CA LYS A 462 4.13 17.71 -18.68
C LYS A 462 4.72 16.66 -17.72
N ASP A 463 4.77 16.96 -16.42
CA ASP A 463 5.51 16.20 -15.41
C ASP A 463 4.60 15.78 -14.25
N ILE A 464 3.42 15.22 -14.54
CA ILE A 464 2.54 14.60 -13.54
C ILE A 464 2.30 13.14 -13.91
N VAL A 465 2.22 12.28 -12.91
CA VAL A 465 1.78 10.88 -13.03
C VAL A 465 0.42 10.75 -12.40
N HIS A 466 -0.54 10.18 -13.14
CA HIS A 466 -1.86 9.81 -12.63
C HIS A 466 -1.87 8.33 -12.28
N TYR A 467 -2.05 8.04 -10.99
CA TYR A 467 -2.28 6.71 -10.46
C TYR A 467 -3.76 6.43 -10.41
N GLN A 468 -4.21 5.52 -11.26
CA GLN A 468 -5.61 5.15 -11.38
C GLN A 468 -5.81 3.67 -11.07
N THR A 469 -6.79 3.36 -10.23
CA THR A 469 -7.23 2.01 -9.95
C THR A 469 -7.89 1.46 -11.20
N PHE A 470 -7.26 0.47 -11.83
CA PHE A 470 -7.72 -0.04 -13.13
C PHE A 470 -8.20 -1.49 -13.08
N ALA A 471 -7.89 -2.22 -12.02
CA ALA A 471 -8.27 -3.63 -11.90
C ALA A 471 -8.43 -4.10 -10.47
N GLN A 472 -9.11 -5.23 -10.31
CA GLN A 472 -9.20 -6.01 -9.08
C GLN A 472 -8.71 -7.44 -9.32
N PHE A 473 -8.06 -8.01 -8.31
CA PHE A 473 -7.60 -9.39 -8.37
C PHE A 473 -8.53 -10.35 -7.63
N TYR A 474 -8.62 -11.55 -8.17
CA TYR A 474 -9.44 -12.66 -7.72
C TYR A 474 -8.57 -13.92 -7.64
N PHE A 475 -8.76 -14.70 -6.59
CA PHE A 475 -8.06 -15.96 -6.36
C PHE A 475 -8.76 -17.11 -7.12
N PRO A 476 -8.16 -18.31 -7.19
CA PRO A 476 -8.71 -19.42 -7.96
C PRO A 476 -10.15 -19.81 -7.57
N SER A 477 -10.55 -19.59 -6.33
CA SER A 477 -11.94 -19.74 -5.86
C SER A 477 -12.94 -18.75 -6.49
N GLY A 478 -12.48 -17.75 -7.23
CA GLY A 478 -13.27 -16.62 -7.72
C GLY A 478 -13.52 -15.53 -6.68
N ARG A 479 -12.98 -15.68 -5.45
CA ARG A 479 -13.12 -14.68 -4.38
C ARG A 479 -12.07 -13.57 -4.52
N SER A 480 -12.42 -12.40 -4.03
CA SER A 480 -11.48 -11.30 -3.78
C SER A 480 -11.57 -10.89 -2.31
N TYR A 481 -10.43 -10.62 -1.69
CA TYR A 481 -10.36 -10.14 -0.30
C TYR A 481 -10.36 -8.60 -0.22
N HIS A 482 -10.75 -7.91 -1.29
CA HIS A 482 -10.85 -6.45 -1.30
C HIS A 482 -11.80 -5.92 -0.21
N ALA A 483 -11.36 -4.91 0.54
CA ALA A 483 -12.03 -4.34 1.71
C ALA A 483 -12.38 -5.35 2.83
N LYS A 484 -11.94 -6.61 2.73
CA LYS A 484 -12.20 -7.67 3.73
C LYS A 484 -10.91 -8.12 4.44
N GLY A 485 -9.82 -8.25 3.69
CA GLY A 485 -8.60 -8.91 4.16
C GLY A 485 -8.74 -10.44 4.18
N ILE A 486 -7.59 -11.11 4.24
CA ILE A 486 -7.46 -12.54 4.43
C ILE A 486 -7.50 -12.82 5.93
N ASN A 487 -8.36 -13.74 6.35
CA ASN A 487 -8.37 -14.21 7.73
C ASN A 487 -7.38 -15.36 7.88
N PRO A 488 -6.59 -15.38 8.96
CA PRO A 488 -5.65 -16.46 9.21
C PRO A 488 -6.40 -17.77 9.50
N ASP A 489 -5.78 -18.89 9.16
CA ASP A 489 -6.27 -20.22 9.54
C ASP A 489 -6.08 -20.46 11.04
N ILE A 490 -5.02 -19.88 11.62
CA ILE A 490 -4.77 -19.82 13.07
C ILE A 490 -4.62 -18.35 13.49
N GLU A 491 -5.63 -17.83 14.16
CA GLU A 491 -5.60 -16.48 14.72
C GLU A 491 -4.76 -16.43 16.00
N LEU A 492 -3.82 -15.49 16.04
CA LEU A 492 -2.98 -15.22 17.21
C LEU A 492 -3.48 -13.98 17.95
N PRO A 493 -3.46 -13.99 19.30
CA PRO A 493 -3.75 -12.80 20.09
C PRO A 493 -2.79 -11.66 19.71
N SER A 494 -3.31 -10.44 19.59
CA SER A 494 -2.45 -9.27 19.44
C SER A 494 -1.62 -9.06 20.70
N MET A 495 -0.28 -9.12 20.59
CA MET A 495 0.64 -8.69 21.67
C MET A 495 0.35 -7.24 22.13
N ALA A 496 -0.19 -6.41 21.24
CA ALA A 496 -0.81 -5.15 21.61
C ALA A 496 -2.27 -5.40 22.01
N SER A 497 -2.51 -5.61 23.30
CA SER A 497 -3.86 -5.66 23.88
C SER A 497 -4.76 -4.55 23.27
N ARG A 498 -5.86 -4.95 22.62
CA ARG A 498 -7.03 -4.11 22.28
C ARG A 498 -6.80 -2.83 21.47
N SER A 499 -5.73 -2.71 20.67
CA SER A 499 -5.69 -1.68 19.63
C SER A 499 -6.35 -2.21 18.38
N SER A 500 -7.46 -1.62 17.91
CA SER A 500 -7.88 -1.87 16.53
C SER A 500 -6.76 -1.51 15.57
N SER A 501 -6.66 -2.33 14.54
CA SER A 501 -5.75 -2.09 13.44
C SER A 501 -6.55 -1.49 12.29
N PHE A 502 -6.05 -0.39 11.72
CA PHE A 502 -6.65 0.24 10.55
C PHE A 502 -6.69 -0.72 9.35
N ARG A 503 -7.81 -0.77 8.63
CA ARG A 503 -8.05 -1.63 7.46
C ARG A 503 -8.48 -0.83 6.26
N GLU A 504 -8.43 -1.47 5.11
CA GLU A 504 -8.98 -0.93 3.88
C GLU A 504 -10.44 -0.50 4.06
N SER A 505 -11.26 -1.33 4.72
CA SER A 505 -12.67 -1.04 5.03
C SER A 505 -12.91 0.23 5.82
N ASP A 506 -11.90 0.71 6.54
CA ASP A 506 -12.02 1.87 7.44
C ASP A 506 -11.75 3.18 6.70
N LEU A 507 -11.39 3.11 5.41
CA LEU A 507 -11.23 4.29 4.57
C LEU A 507 -12.60 4.96 4.34
N PRO A 508 -12.67 6.31 4.38
CA PRO A 508 -13.93 7.05 4.22
C PRO A 508 -14.75 6.65 2.99
N TYR A 509 -14.07 6.29 1.89
CA TYR A 509 -14.68 5.78 0.67
C TYR A 509 -15.61 4.58 0.91
N TYR A 510 -15.17 3.58 1.69
CA TYR A 510 -15.98 2.37 1.92
C TYR A 510 -17.10 2.59 2.93
N HIS A 511 -16.94 3.53 3.87
CA HIS A 511 -18.05 3.95 4.72
C HIS A 511 -19.17 4.58 3.88
N ILE A 512 -18.80 5.38 2.86
CA ILE A 512 -19.77 5.98 1.94
C ILE A 512 -20.47 4.91 1.12
N LEU A 513 -19.71 3.99 0.52
CA LEU A 513 -20.30 2.88 -0.23
C LEU A 513 -21.23 2.03 0.64
N GLY A 514 -20.82 1.70 1.86
CA GLY A 514 -21.63 0.95 2.81
C GLY A 514 -22.87 1.68 3.32
N ALA A 515 -22.87 3.01 3.34
CA ALA A 515 -24.07 3.79 3.64
C ALA A 515 -24.98 4.02 2.41
N LEU A 516 -24.46 3.77 1.20
CA LEU A 516 -25.20 3.87 -0.07
C LEU A 516 -25.82 2.55 -0.51
N GLN A 517 -25.19 1.44 -0.13
CA GLN A 517 -25.63 0.08 -0.41
C GLN A 517 -26.10 -0.56 0.90
N THR A 518 -27.19 -1.32 0.88
CA THR A 518 -27.36 -2.39 1.87
C THR A 518 -26.31 -3.44 1.51
N ILE A 519 -25.10 -3.32 2.04
CA ILE A 519 -24.09 -4.36 1.88
C ILE A 519 -24.63 -5.55 2.66
N ASP A 520 -25.10 -6.57 1.94
CA ASP A 520 -25.23 -7.90 2.51
C ASP A 520 -23.83 -8.27 3.02
N GLU A 521 -23.71 -8.35 4.34
CA GLU A 521 -22.64 -9.09 4.96
C GLU A 521 -22.74 -10.50 4.39
N ASP A 522 -21.91 -10.77 3.39
CA ASP A 522 -21.69 -12.13 2.94
C ASP A 522 -21.03 -12.87 4.10
N SER A 523 -21.89 -13.38 4.97
CA SER A 523 -21.69 -14.39 5.99
C SER A 523 -21.46 -15.74 5.34
N SER A 524 -20.71 -15.75 4.22
CA SER A 524 -20.17 -16.98 3.69
C SER A 524 -19.34 -17.57 4.82
N PRO A 525 -19.74 -18.73 5.37
CA PRO A 525 -18.91 -19.40 6.34
C PRO A 525 -17.57 -19.55 5.64
N TYR A 526 -16.51 -19.01 6.25
CA TYR A 526 -15.15 -19.42 5.95
C TYR A 526 -15.25 -20.89 5.64
N SER A 527 -14.80 -21.32 4.46
CA SER A 527 -14.77 -22.73 4.12
C SER A 527 -14.29 -23.42 5.39
N ASN A 528 -15.21 -24.12 6.06
CA ASN A 528 -14.89 -24.93 7.19
C ASN A 528 -14.04 -26.00 6.52
N PHE A 529 -12.74 -25.72 6.40
CA PHE A 529 -11.76 -26.75 6.63
C PHE A 529 -12.25 -27.30 7.95
N TYR A 530 -12.93 -28.45 7.90
CA TYR A 530 -13.16 -29.23 9.10
C TYR A 530 -11.78 -29.30 9.72
N LEU A 531 -11.56 -28.50 10.76
CA LEU A 531 -10.32 -28.51 11.50
C LEU A 531 -10.22 -29.96 11.91
N SER A 532 -9.29 -30.70 11.30
CA SER A 532 -9.03 -32.04 11.75
C SER A 532 -8.73 -31.94 13.25
N SER A 533 -8.98 -33.01 13.99
CA SER A 533 -8.58 -33.08 15.40
C SER A 533 -7.10 -32.66 15.57
N GLU A 534 -6.27 -32.95 14.57
CA GLU A 534 -4.87 -32.54 14.48
C GLU A 534 -4.68 -31.03 14.30
N LEU A 535 -5.39 -30.39 13.35
CA LEU A 535 -5.25 -28.94 13.15
C LEU A 535 -5.75 -28.17 14.39
N THR A 536 -6.81 -28.65 15.04
CA THR A 536 -7.29 -28.10 16.33
C THR A 536 -6.22 -28.20 17.42
N ARG A 537 -5.55 -29.36 17.53
CA ARG A 537 -4.44 -29.55 18.47
C ARG A 537 -3.26 -28.61 18.16
N CYS A 538 -2.88 -28.49 16.90
CA CYS A 538 -1.78 -27.62 16.50
C CYS A 538 -2.11 -26.13 16.72
N THR A 539 -3.37 -25.73 16.55
CA THR A 539 -3.86 -24.38 16.89
C THR A 539 -3.65 -24.07 18.37
N HIS A 540 -4.06 -24.96 19.28
CA HIS A 540 -3.87 -24.75 20.71
C HIS A 540 -2.38 -24.61 21.08
N LEU A 541 -1.50 -25.39 20.46
CA LEU A 541 -0.05 -25.29 20.70
C LEU A 541 0.55 -23.99 20.18
N ALA A 542 0.05 -23.47 19.06
CA ALA A 542 0.48 -22.20 18.48
C ALA A 542 0.05 -21.00 19.33
N GLN A 543 -1.19 -21.04 19.85
CA GLN A 543 -1.77 -19.97 20.67
C GLN A 543 -1.15 -19.84 22.07
N ASN A 544 -0.43 -20.87 22.54
CA ASN A 544 0.27 -20.84 23.83
C ASN A 544 1.65 -20.17 23.77
N GLN A 545 2.10 -19.72 22.59
CA GLN A 545 3.36 -18.98 22.46
C GLN A 545 3.10 -17.47 22.54
N GLU A 546 4.01 -16.73 23.16
CA GLU A 546 3.92 -15.27 23.24
C GLU A 546 4.35 -14.61 21.92
N GLU A 547 5.38 -15.15 21.27
CA GLU A 547 5.91 -14.61 20.02
C GLU A 547 5.29 -15.28 18.79
N PRO A 548 4.77 -14.51 17.80
CA PRO A 548 4.12 -15.09 16.62
C PRO A 548 5.02 -16.01 15.77
N THR A 549 6.33 -15.74 15.74
CA THR A 549 7.27 -16.62 15.05
C THR A 549 7.39 -17.96 15.77
N GLU A 550 7.38 -17.97 17.11
CA GLU A 550 7.34 -19.20 17.91
C GLU A 550 6.02 -19.94 17.74
N SER A 551 4.89 -19.22 17.68
CA SER A 551 3.58 -19.81 17.34
C SER A 551 3.63 -20.55 16.01
N ALA A 552 4.20 -19.93 14.97
CA ALA A 552 4.35 -20.58 13.66
C ALA A 552 5.25 -21.81 13.72
N MET A 553 6.38 -21.75 14.43
CA MET A 553 7.27 -22.91 14.58
C MET A 553 6.61 -24.06 15.33
N SER A 554 5.84 -23.76 16.39
CA SER A 554 5.08 -24.74 17.16
C SER A 554 4.01 -25.41 16.29
N ALA A 555 3.26 -24.62 15.53
CA ALA A 555 2.29 -25.12 14.55
C ALA A 555 2.96 -26.00 13.50
N LEU A 556 4.07 -25.55 12.91
CA LEU A 556 4.80 -26.30 11.88
C LEU A 556 5.29 -27.64 12.43
N GLY A 557 5.94 -27.61 13.60
CA GLY A 557 6.41 -28.82 14.27
C GLY A 557 5.30 -29.82 14.51
N CYS A 558 4.15 -29.37 15.00
CA CYS A 558 2.97 -30.20 15.21
C CYS A 558 2.47 -30.83 13.90
N LEU A 559 2.33 -30.04 12.83
CA LEU A 559 1.83 -30.50 11.53
C LEU A 559 2.80 -31.46 10.83
N THR A 560 4.11 -31.21 10.95
CA THR A 560 5.14 -32.11 10.42
C THR A 560 5.19 -33.44 11.15
N ALA A 561 4.89 -33.46 12.45
CA ALA A 561 4.83 -34.70 13.22
C ALA A 561 3.60 -35.54 12.84
N SER A 562 2.48 -34.92 12.47
CA SER A 562 1.27 -35.61 11.99
C SER A 562 1.43 -36.29 10.63
N LYS A 563 2.20 -35.71 9.69
CA LYS A 563 2.43 -36.30 8.35
C LYS A 563 3.17 -37.65 8.35
N ASN A 564 3.68 -38.09 9.50
CA ASN A 564 4.28 -39.42 9.69
C ASN A 564 3.25 -40.47 10.19
N GLN A 565 1.95 -40.14 10.20
CA GLN A 565 0.81 -41.06 10.30
C GLN A 565 -0.04 -40.94 9.03
#